data_AF-A0A508ADA7-F1
#
_entry.id   AF-A0A508ADA7-F1
#
_cell.length_a   1.000
_cell.length_b   1.000
_cell.length_c   1.000
_cell.angle_alpha   90.00
_cell.angle_beta   90.00
_cell.angle_gamma   90.00
#
_symmetry.space_group_name_H-M   'P 1'
#
loop_
_entity.id
_entity.type
_entity.pdbx_description
1 polymer ?
#
loop_
_entity_poly.entity_id
_entity_poly.type
_entity_poly.pdbx_seq_one_letter_code
_entity_poly.pdbx_strand_id
1 'polypeptide(L)'
;MVETAFSVLMSLILGVTGVGLVVLGRRMSQRRLPPNSWAGVRYEIAQRSEKNWYEMQAQCAVAAIGLGVVFIDSALLFVIQAVLHETVSILIPMAITLIQTAAGMAILHVQARRCRALLLKNTLKSSR
;
A
#
# COMPACT_ATOMS: atom_id res chain seq x y z
N MET A 1 19.91 2.52 -23.86
CA MET A 1 20.07 3.64 -22.91
C MET A 1 18.75 4.15 -22.34
N VAL A 2 17.72 4.44 -23.14
CA VAL A 2 16.42 4.95 -22.65
C VAL A 2 15.72 3.96 -21.70
N GLU A 3 15.68 2.68 -22.07
CA GLU A 3 15.07 1.63 -21.22
C GLU A 3 15.79 1.48 -19.88
N THR A 4 17.12 1.50 -19.89
CA THR A 4 17.94 1.47 -18.67
C THR A 4 17.64 2.66 -17.76
N ALA A 5 17.55 3.88 -18.34
CA ALA A 5 17.23 5.08 -17.58
C ALA A 5 15.81 5.02 -16.99
N PHE A 6 14.84 4.53 -17.76
CA PHE A 6 13.47 4.32 -17.29
C PHE A 6 13.43 3.31 -16.13
N SER A 7 14.15 2.19 -16.26
CA SER A 7 14.19 1.17 -15.22
C SER A 7 14.85 1.64 -13.93
N VAL A 8 15.93 2.41 -14.02
CA VAL A 8 16.55 3.04 -12.84
C VAL A 8 15.56 4.00 -12.17
N LEU A 9 14.87 4.83 -12.95
CA LEU A 9 13.86 5.75 -12.43
C LEU A 9 12.70 5.01 -11.75
N MET A 10 12.15 4.00 -12.40
CA MET A 10 11.06 3.18 -11.86
C MET A 10 11.48 2.45 -10.59
N SER A 11 12.70 1.91 -10.56
CA SER A 11 13.26 1.27 -9.37
C SER A 11 13.33 2.24 -8.18
N LEU A 12 13.81 3.46 -8.40
CA LEU A 12 13.85 4.49 -7.35
C LEU A 12 12.44 4.86 -6.85
N ILE A 13 11.50 5.10 -7.78
CA ILE A 13 10.12 5.47 -7.43
C ILE A 13 9.45 4.35 -6.62
N LEU A 14 9.51 3.12 -7.11
CA LEU A 14 8.90 1.96 -6.46
C LEU A 14 9.58 1.64 -5.14
N GLY A 15 10.90 1.74 -5.06
CA GLY A 15 11.66 1.53 -3.84
C GLY A 15 11.30 2.54 -2.75
N VAL A 16 11.29 3.84 -3.07
CA VAL A 16 10.91 4.89 -2.12
C VAL A 16 9.45 4.74 -1.69
N THR A 17 8.54 4.49 -2.64
CA THR A 17 7.12 4.31 -2.34
C THR A 17 6.90 3.06 -1.48
N GLY A 18 7.57 1.96 -1.80
CA GLY A 18 7.49 0.69 -1.07
C GLY A 18 7.98 0.82 0.36
N VAL A 19 9.15 1.44 0.57
CA VAL A 19 9.67 1.75 1.92
C VAL A 19 8.70 2.65 2.67
N GLY A 20 8.18 3.70 2.02
CA GLY A 20 7.18 4.60 2.59
C GLY A 20 5.92 3.87 3.06
N LEU A 21 5.39 2.96 2.24
CA LEU A 21 4.21 2.14 2.59
C LEU A 21 4.49 1.16 3.72
N VAL A 22 5.66 0.52 3.77
CA VAL A 22 6.05 -0.35 4.89
C VAL A 22 6.15 0.44 6.19
N VAL A 23 6.78 1.63 6.17
CA VAL A 23 6.90 2.49 7.34
C VAL A 23 5.53 3.00 7.78
N LEU A 24 4.69 3.43 6.85
CA LEU A 24 3.33 3.87 7.12
C LEU A 24 2.51 2.74 7.74
N GLY A 25 2.52 1.56 7.13
CA GLY A 25 1.82 0.38 7.62
C GLY A 25 2.30 -0.06 9.01
N ARG A 26 3.59 0.07 9.32
CA ARG A 26 4.12 -0.12 10.68
C ARG A 26 3.59 0.92 11.67
N ARG A 27 3.51 2.19 11.28
CA ARG A 27 2.89 3.23 12.13
C ARG A 27 1.40 2.99 12.32
N MET A 28 0.70 2.49 11.30
CA MET A 28 -0.70 2.10 11.37
C MET A 28 -0.91 0.95 12.38
N SER A 29 -0.10 -0.12 12.32
CA SER A 29 -0.24 -1.25 13.25
C SER A 29 0.08 -0.87 14.70
N GLN A 30 1.03 0.05 14.90
CA GLN A 30 1.39 0.57 16.22
C GLN A 30 0.43 1.63 16.75
N ARG A 31 -0.64 1.99 16.01
CA ARG A 31 -1.55 3.09 16.35
C ARG A 31 -0.82 4.42 16.57
N ARG A 32 0.24 4.65 15.80
CA ARG A 32 1.08 5.87 15.83
C ARG A 32 0.89 6.78 14.61
N LEU A 33 -0.07 6.45 13.74
CA LEU A 33 -0.46 7.33 12.63
C LEU A 33 -1.61 8.22 13.11
N PRO A 34 -1.39 9.51 13.42
CA PRO A 34 -2.47 10.38 13.87
C PRO A 34 -3.50 10.64 12.76
N PRO A 35 -4.76 10.97 13.11
CA PRO A 35 -5.75 11.44 12.16
C PRO A 35 -5.19 12.57 11.28
N ASN A 36 -5.27 12.38 9.97
CA ASN A 36 -4.71 13.32 9.01
C ASN A 36 -5.47 13.27 7.68
N SER A 37 -5.18 14.24 6.82
CA SER A 37 -5.85 14.45 5.53
C SER A 37 -5.08 13.89 4.32
N TRP A 38 -4.01 13.11 4.52
CA TRP A 38 -3.13 12.70 3.41
C TRP A 38 -2.85 11.19 3.34
N ALA A 39 -2.60 10.52 4.48
CA ALA A 39 -2.18 9.12 4.56
C ALA A 39 -3.13 8.23 5.36
N GLY A 40 -3.10 6.94 5.02
CA GLY A 40 -3.91 5.89 5.64
C GLY A 40 -5.27 5.70 4.95
N VAL A 41 -6.09 4.84 5.54
CA VAL A 41 -7.43 4.50 5.04
C VAL A 41 -8.46 5.49 5.60
N ARG A 42 -9.08 6.29 4.72
CA ARG A 42 -9.78 7.52 5.10
C ARG A 42 -11.30 7.50 4.89
N TYR A 43 -11.94 6.35 5.07
CA TYR A 43 -13.41 6.29 5.07
C TYR A 43 -14.01 7.23 6.12
N GLU A 44 -15.17 7.81 5.84
CA GLU A 44 -15.85 8.75 6.75
C GLU A 44 -15.98 8.20 8.19
N ILE A 45 -16.31 6.92 8.35
CA ILE A 45 -16.45 6.29 9.68
C ILE A 45 -15.15 6.34 10.50
N ALA A 46 -13.99 6.29 9.84
CA ALA A 46 -12.69 6.39 10.49
C ALA A 46 -12.41 7.82 10.96
N GLN A 47 -12.97 8.83 10.29
CA GLN A 47 -12.80 10.24 10.66
C GLN A 47 -13.77 10.69 11.76
N ARG A 48 -14.82 9.93 12.06
CA ARG A 48 -15.82 10.27 13.10
C ARG A 48 -15.28 10.20 14.52
N SER A 49 -14.22 9.44 14.77
CA SER A 49 -13.57 9.38 16.08
C SER A 49 -12.13 8.88 15.96
N GLU A 50 -11.27 9.32 16.87
CA GLU A 50 -9.88 8.87 16.93
C GLU A 50 -9.77 7.35 17.18
N LYS A 51 -10.70 6.80 17.96
CA LYS A 51 -10.80 5.35 18.18
C LYS A 51 -11.07 4.60 16.86
N ASN A 52 -12.03 5.08 16.05
CA ASN A 52 -12.34 4.48 14.75
C ASN A 52 -11.19 4.64 13.76
N TRP A 53 -10.49 5.78 13.82
CA TRP A 53 -9.29 6.02 13.03
C TRP A 53 -8.25 4.93 13.28
N TYR A 54 -7.79 4.76 14.53
CA TYR A 54 -6.76 3.79 14.85
C TYR A 54 -7.17 2.35 14.59
N GLU A 55 -8.45 2.00 14.80
CA GLU A 55 -8.97 0.67 14.49
C GLU A 55 -8.94 0.39 12.98
N MET A 56 -9.40 1.35 12.16
CA MET A 56 -9.34 1.25 10.70
C MET A 56 -7.89 1.10 10.21
N GLN A 57 -6.97 1.92 10.73
CA GLN A 57 -5.58 1.85 10.33
C GLN A 57 -4.95 0.52 10.75
N ALA A 58 -5.17 0.05 11.97
CA ALA A 58 -4.61 -1.20 12.46
C ALA A 58 -5.08 -2.41 11.62
N GLN A 59 -6.35 -2.45 11.24
CA GLN A 59 -6.89 -3.54 10.39
C GLN A 59 -6.36 -3.50 8.95
N CYS A 60 -6.04 -2.32 8.42
CA CYS A 60 -5.49 -2.17 7.07
C CYS A 60 -3.96 -2.20 7.03
N ALA A 61 -3.29 -2.22 8.19
CA ALA A 61 -1.83 -2.11 8.30
C ALA A 61 -1.10 -3.22 7.55
N VAL A 62 -1.53 -4.47 7.71
CA VAL A 62 -0.90 -5.63 7.04
C VAL A 62 -1.02 -5.52 5.52
N ALA A 63 -2.17 -5.10 5.01
CA ALA A 63 -2.36 -4.89 3.57
C ALA A 63 -1.47 -3.77 3.03
N ALA A 64 -1.32 -2.67 3.77
CA ALA A 64 -0.42 -1.57 3.39
C ALA A 64 1.06 -2.00 3.41
N ILE A 65 1.49 -2.75 4.43
CA ILE A 65 2.85 -3.31 4.50
C ILE A 65 3.09 -4.26 3.32
N GLY A 66 2.13 -5.16 3.05
CA GLY A 66 2.21 -6.10 1.94
C GLY A 66 2.37 -5.41 0.59
N LEU A 67 1.57 -4.38 0.32
CA LEU A 67 1.71 -3.56 -0.89
C LEU A 67 3.08 -2.87 -0.97
N GLY A 68 3.61 -2.39 0.16
CA GLY A 68 4.96 -1.81 0.22
C GLY A 68 6.07 -2.82 -0.10
N VAL A 69 5.99 -4.04 0.45
CA VAL A 69 6.93 -5.13 0.15
C VAL A 69 6.90 -5.49 -1.34
N VAL A 70 5.70 -5.56 -1.91
CA VAL A 70 5.50 -5.84 -3.34
C VAL A 70 6.11 -4.75 -4.23
N PHE A 71 6.05 -3.48 -3.83
CA PHE A 71 6.75 -2.41 -4.56
C PHE A 71 8.28 -2.50 -4.44
N ILE A 72 8.81 -2.94 -3.29
CA ILE A 72 10.24 -3.19 -3.13
C ILE A 72 10.70 -4.35 -4.03
N ASP A 73 9.92 -5.42 -4.10
CA ASP A 73 10.14 -6.55 -5.02
C ASP A 73 10.14 -6.07 -6.48
N SER A 74 9.12 -5.30 -6.88
CA SER A 74 9.06 -4.69 -8.22
C SER A 74 10.26 -3.78 -8.50
N ALA A 75 10.71 -2.98 -7.52
CA ALA A 75 11.89 -2.14 -7.66
C ALA A 75 13.15 -2.95 -7.97
N LEU A 76 13.31 -4.12 -7.33
CA LEU A 76 14.40 -5.05 -7.61
C LEU A 76 14.31 -5.63 -9.03
N LEU A 77 13.12 -5.99 -9.51
CA LEU A 77 12.92 -6.44 -10.89
C LEU A 77 13.37 -5.39 -11.90
N PHE A 78 13.14 -4.11 -11.64
CA PHE A 78 13.63 -3.02 -12.50
C PHE A 78 15.16 -2.83 -12.40
N VAL A 79 15.80 -3.07 -11.25
CA VAL A 79 17.27 -3.12 -11.17
C VAL A 79 17.83 -4.25 -12.03
N ILE A 80 17.25 -5.45 -11.92
CA ILE A 80 17.66 -6.61 -12.72
C ILE A 80 17.50 -6.30 -14.21
N GLN A 81 16.39 -5.69 -14.62
CA GLN A 81 16.17 -5.30 -16.01
C GLN A 81 17.18 -4.24 -16.46
N ALA A 82 17.54 -3.26 -15.62
CA ALA A 82 18.53 -2.25 -15.99
C ALA A 82 19.91 -2.85 -16.26
N VAL A 83 20.31 -3.86 -15.48
CA VAL A 83 21.59 -4.59 -15.66
C VAL A 83 21.54 -5.52 -16.87
N LEU A 84 20.42 -6.24 -17.05
CA LEU A 84 20.23 -7.25 -18.09
C LEU A 84 19.34 -6.77 -19.24
N HIS A 85 19.44 -5.48 -19.62
CA HIS A 85 18.50 -4.84 -20.53
C HIS A 85 18.45 -5.45 -21.93
N GLU A 86 19.53 -6.10 -22.38
CA GLU A 86 19.57 -6.83 -23.66
C GLU A 86 18.86 -8.19 -23.60
N THR A 87 18.74 -8.80 -22.40
CA THR A 87 18.16 -10.13 -22.20
C THR A 87 16.73 -10.06 -21.68
N VAL A 88 16.43 -9.09 -20.83
CA VAL A 88 15.15 -8.97 -20.13
C VAL A 88 14.38 -7.78 -20.69
N SER A 89 13.26 -8.09 -21.36
CA SER A 89 12.34 -7.06 -21.82
C SER A 89 11.76 -6.26 -20.66
N ILE A 90 11.73 -4.94 -20.80
CA ILE A 90 11.10 -4.01 -19.85
C ILE A 90 9.61 -4.27 -19.64
N LEU A 91 8.95 -4.95 -20.58
CA LEU A 91 7.55 -5.37 -20.46
C LEU A 91 7.33 -6.35 -19.30
N ILE A 92 8.34 -7.17 -18.97
CA ILE A 92 8.25 -8.18 -17.90
C ILE A 92 8.08 -7.52 -16.52
N PRO A 93 9.01 -6.68 -16.03
CA PRO A 93 8.85 -6.01 -14.74
C PRO A 93 7.62 -5.10 -14.73
N MET A 94 7.28 -4.44 -15.84
CA MET A 94 6.05 -3.63 -15.93
C MET A 94 4.78 -4.47 -15.73
N ALA A 95 4.63 -5.59 -16.43
CA ALA A 95 3.45 -6.44 -16.33
C ALA A 95 3.31 -7.02 -14.92
N ILE A 96 4.42 -7.49 -14.32
CA ILE A 96 4.44 -7.99 -12.95
C ILE A 96 4.01 -6.89 -11.98
N THR A 97 4.63 -5.71 -12.06
CA THR A 97 4.33 -4.56 -11.18
C THR A 97 2.86 -4.17 -11.29
N LEU A 98 2.27 -4.14 -12.49
CA LEU A 98 0.86 -3.80 -12.71
C LEU A 98 -0.08 -4.81 -12.04
N ILE A 99 0.15 -6.11 -12.26
CA ILE A 99 -0.66 -7.19 -11.68
C ILE A 99 -0.58 -7.14 -10.15
N GLN A 100 0.63 -7.03 -9.63
CA GLN A 100 0.94 -6.96 -8.21
C GLN A 100 0.30 -5.73 -7.55
N THR A 101 0.37 -4.57 -8.19
CA THR A 101 -0.26 -3.32 -7.72
C THR A 101 -1.78 -3.48 -7.67
N ALA A 102 -2.39 -3.98 -8.75
CA ALA A 102 -3.83 -4.19 -8.82
C ALA A 102 -4.32 -5.15 -7.72
N ALA A 103 -3.62 -6.27 -7.52
CA ALA A 103 -3.92 -7.24 -6.48
C ALA A 103 -3.79 -6.63 -5.07
N GLY A 104 -2.69 -5.94 -4.79
CA GLY A 104 -2.46 -5.32 -3.48
C GLY A 104 -3.49 -4.22 -3.16
N MET A 105 -3.84 -3.39 -4.15
CA MET A 105 -4.91 -2.38 -4.02
C MET A 105 -6.28 -3.01 -3.78
N ALA A 106 -6.61 -4.10 -4.49
CA ALA A 106 -7.85 -4.83 -4.28
C ALA A 106 -7.94 -5.41 -2.86
N ILE A 107 -6.86 -6.02 -2.36
CA ILE A 107 -6.79 -6.56 -0.99
C ILE A 107 -6.98 -5.45 0.04
N LEU A 108 -6.25 -4.34 -0.09
CA LEU A 108 -6.36 -3.20 0.83
C LEU A 108 -7.80 -2.66 0.84
N HIS A 109 -8.41 -2.51 -0.32
CA HIS A 109 -9.78 -2.03 -0.44
C HIS A 109 -10.82 -3.01 0.14
N VAL A 110 -10.65 -4.32 -0.04
CA VAL A 110 -11.51 -5.33 0.59
C VAL A 110 -11.38 -5.27 2.12
N GLN A 111 -10.17 -5.18 2.66
CA GLN A 111 -9.97 -5.06 4.10
C GLN A 111 -10.59 -3.79 4.66
N ALA A 112 -10.40 -2.67 3.97
CA ALA A 112 -10.97 -1.39 4.37
C ALA A 112 -12.51 -1.40 4.35
N ARG A 113 -13.13 -2.06 3.35
CA ARG A 113 -14.58 -2.26 3.31
C ARG A 113 -15.10 -3.14 4.45
N ARG A 114 -14.39 -4.24 4.74
CA ARG A 114 -14.73 -5.13 5.87
C ARG A 114 -14.66 -4.38 7.19
N CYS A 115 -13.58 -3.63 7.43
CA CYS A 115 -13.42 -2.82 8.62
C CYS A 115 -14.52 -1.76 8.76
N ARG A 116 -14.85 -1.04 7.67
CA ARG A 116 -15.96 -0.09 7.65
C ARG A 116 -17.27 -0.72 8.08
N ALA A 117 -17.62 -1.89 7.54
CA ALA A 117 -18.86 -2.59 7.91
C ALA A 117 -18.89 -2.95 9.40
N LEU A 118 -17.76 -3.42 9.96
CA LEU A 118 -17.64 -3.72 11.38
C LEU A 118 -17.82 -2.47 12.26
N LEU A 119 -17.16 -1.36 11.91
CA LEU A 119 -17.27 -0.11 12.67
C LEU A 119 -18.69 0.47 12.63
N LEU A 120 -19.37 0.41 11.49
CA LEU A 120 -20.77 0.82 11.38
C LEU A 120 -21.69 -0.03 12.25
N LYS A 121 -21.52 -1.36 12.22
CA LYS A 121 -22.30 -2.29 13.06
C LYS A 121 -22.12 -1.99 14.55
N ASN A 122 -20.88 -1.73 14.98
CA ASN A 122 -20.57 -1.41 16.38
C ASN A 122 -21.17 -0.07 16.81
N THR A 123 -21.17 0.93 15.92
CA THR A 123 -21.76 2.24 16.19
C THR A 123 -23.27 2.14 16.41
N LEU A 124 -23.98 1.35 15.59
CA LEU A 124 -25.42 1.11 15.74
C LEU A 124 -25.76 0.36 17.03
N LYS A 125 -24.93 -0.61 17.43
CA LYS A 125 -25.14 -1.37 18.67
C LYS A 125 -24.97 -0.49 19.91
N SER A 126 -24.05 0.48 19.90
CA SER A 126 -23.81 1.39 21.02
C SER A 126 -24.90 2.45 21.20
N SER A 127 -25.78 2.63 20.22
CA SER A 127 -26.85 3.64 20.26
C SER A 127 -28.20 3.07 20.74
N ARG A 128 -28.31 1.76 20.97
CA ARG A 128 -29.44 1.09 21.63
C ARG A 128 -29.07 0.78 23.07
#